data_AF-A0A388QII8-F1
#
_entry.id   AF-A0A388QII8-F1
#
_cell.length_a   1.000
_cell.length_b   1.000
_cell.length_c   1.000
_cell.angle_alpha   90.00
_cell.angle_beta   90.00
_cell.angle_gamma   90.00
#
_symmetry.space_group_name_H-M   'P 1'
#
loop_
_entity.id
_entity.type
_entity.pdbx_description
1 polymer ?
#
loop_
_entity_poly.entity_id
_entity_poly.type
_entity_poly.pdbx_seq_one_letter_code
_entity_poly.pdbx_strand_id
1 'polypeptide(L)' 'MKPDDISTEKTMINNMKKLLSGEKIEKDFDPSIGCSIKWKEN' A
#
# COMPACT_ATOMS: atom_id res chain seq x y z
N MET A 1 -6.47 -10.74 -7.44
CA MET A 1 -5.31 -9.90 -7.73
C MET A 1 -4.34 -10.70 -8.56
N LYS A 2 -4.25 -10.37 -9.85
CA LYS A 2 -3.22 -10.81 -10.78
C LYS A 2 -2.21 -9.66 -10.95
N PRO A 3 -0.97 -9.93 -11.36
CA PRO A 3 0.03 -8.87 -11.57
C PRO A 3 -0.42 -7.75 -12.51
N ASP A 4 -1.25 -8.10 -13.50
CA ASP A 4 -1.75 -7.17 -14.51
C ASP A 4 -3.04 -6.44 -14.11
N ASP A 5 -3.59 -6.73 -12.92
CA ASP A 5 -4.80 -6.06 -12.45
C ASP A 5 -4.52 -4.56 -12.19
N ILE A 6 -5.40 -3.68 -12.65
CA ILE A 6 -5.32 -2.24 -12.37
C ILE A 6 -5.81 -1.97 -10.95
N SER A 7 -5.05 -1.19 -10.17
CA SER A 7 -5.44 -0.82 -8.81
C SER A 7 -6.71 0.03 -8.81
N THR A 8 -7.74 -0.45 -8.11
CA THR A 8 -8.97 0.32 -7.85
C THR A 8 -8.81 1.27 -6.65
N GLU A 9 -7.88 0.96 -5.74
CA GLU A 9 -7.62 1.73 -4.52
C GLU A 9 -6.31 2.52 -4.64
N LYS A 10 -6.31 3.75 -4.10
CA LYS A 10 -5.15 4.67 -4.12
C LYS A 10 -4.70 5.06 -2.71
N THR A 11 -4.74 4.10 -1.78
CA THR A 11 -4.50 4.31 -0.34
C THR A 11 -3.22 5.08 -0.05
N MET A 12 -2.09 4.67 -0.64
CA MET A 12 -0.80 5.34 -0.42
C MET A 12 -0.81 6.79 -0.90
N ILE A 13 -1.35 7.07 -2.08
CA ILE A 13 -1.42 8.42 -2.64
C ILE A 13 -2.29 9.31 -1.73
N ASN A 14 -3.42 8.80 -1.25
CA ASN A 14 -4.31 9.55 -0.37
C ASN A 14 -3.68 9.81 1.00
N ASN A 15 -2.98 8.82 1.57
CA ASN A 15 -2.26 8.98 2.83
C ASN A 15 -1.12 9.99 2.72
N MET A 16 -0.39 10.01 1.60
CA MET A 16 0.64 11.03 1.36
C MET A 16 0.04 12.44 1.28
N LYS A 17 -1.08 12.62 0.60
CA LYS A 17 -1.78 13.92 0.55
C LYS A 17 -2.17 14.40 1.95
N LYS A 18 -2.76 13.51 2.76
CA LYS A 18 -3.14 13.79 4.16
C LYS A 18 -1.93 14.16 5.02
N LEU A 19 -0.84 13.39 4.89
CA LEU A 19 0.39 13.68 5.61
C LEU A 19 0.93 15.09 5.28
N LEU A 20 0.94 15.46 4.00
CA LEU A 20 1.41 16.77 3.55
C LEU A 20 0.48 17.92 3.97
N SER A 21 -0.82 17.67 4.13
CA SER A 21 -1.77 18.67 4.64
C SER A 21 -1.83 18.73 6.18
N GLY A 22 -1.11 17.86 6.89
CA GLY A 22 -1.18 17.75 8.35
C GLY A 22 -2.47 17.08 8.86
N GLU A 23 -3.21 16.43 7.97
CA GLU A 23 -4.41 15.66 8.32
C GLU A 23 -4.05 14.31 8.95
N LYS A 24 -4.97 13.80 9.77
CA LYS A 24 -4.84 12.49 10.40
C LYS A 24 -5.02 11.37 9.37
N ILE A 25 -4.11 10.40 9.37
CA ILE A 25 -4.29 9.12 8.69
C ILE A 25 -5.08 8.21 9.64
N GLU A 26 -6.31 7.84 9.27
CA GLU A 26 -7.25 7.16 10.18
C GLU A 26 -6.89 5.70 10.46
N LYS A 27 -6.41 4.98 9.43
CA LYS A 27 -5.91 3.62 9.60
C LYS A 27 -4.41 3.67 9.87
N ASP A 28 -4.02 3.21 11.04
CA ASP A 28 -2.62 2.99 11.41
C ASP A 28 -2.03 1.77 10.68
N PHE A 29 -2.86 0.78 10.34
CA PHE A 29 -2.43 -0.44 9.66
C PHE A 29 -3.43 -0.94 8.60
N ASP A 30 -2.93 -1.14 7.38
CA ASP A 30 -3.66 -1.76 6.26
C ASP A 30 -2.66 -2.59 5.43
N PRO A 31 -2.55 -3.91 5.68
CA PRO A 31 -1.48 -4.72 5.08
C PRO A 31 -1.71 -4.91 3.58
N SER A 32 -0.65 -4.75 2.79
CA SER A 32 -0.69 -5.10 1.37
C SER A 32 -0.79 -6.62 1.18
N ILE A 33 -1.57 -7.06 0.21
CA ILE A 33 -1.67 -8.47 -0.20
C ILE A 33 -0.84 -8.66 -1.47
N GLY A 34 0.05 -9.64 -1.49
CA GLY A 34 0.90 -9.91 -2.65
C GLY A 34 1.61 -11.26 -2.55
N CYS A 35 2.38 -11.60 -3.57
CA CYS A 35 3.23 -12.79 -3.51
C CYS A 35 4.28 -12.66 -2.40
N SER A 36 4.65 -13.79 -1.81
CA SER A 36 5.79 -13.83 -0.89
C SER A 36 7.08 -13.43 -1.60
N ILE A 37 7.94 -12.72 -0.88
CA ILE A 37 9.30 -12.41 -1.32
C ILE A 37 10.03 -13.72 -1.61
N LYS A 38 10.72 -13.79 -2.76
CA LYS A 38 11.58 -14.92 -3.12
C LYS A 38 13.00 -14.64 -2.62
N TRP A 39 13.34 -15.25 -1.49
CA TRP A 39 14.66 -15.12 -0.87
C TRP A 39 15.69 -15.94 -1.65
N LYS A 40 16.95 -15.48 -1.66
CA LYS A 40 18.08 -16.28 -2.15
C LYS A 40 18.48 -17.28 -1.07
N GLU A 41 18.88 -18.49 -1.47
CA GLU A 41 19.47 -19.47 -0.57
C GLU A 41 20.87 -18.99 -0.13
N ASN A 42 21.24 -19.28 1.13
CA ASN A 42 22.51 -18.88 1.76
C ASN A 42 23.64 -19.86 1.44
#